data_AF-A0A928FJR6-F1
#
_entry.id   AF-A0A928FJR6-F1
#
_cell.length_a   1.000
_cell.length_b   1.000
_cell.length_c   1.000
_cell.angle_alpha   90.00
_cell.angle_beta   90.00
_cell.angle_gamma   90.00
#
_symmetry.space_group_name_H-M   'P 1'
#
loop_
_entity.id
_entity.type
_entity.pdbx_description
1 polymer ?
#
loop_
_entity_poly.entity_id
_entity_poly.type
_entity_poly.pdbx_seq_one_letter_code
_entity_poly.pdbx_strand_id
1 'polypeptide(L)'
;MDNKLVCPICGEPTRIWMGNARKDRLCGKHADMLKAGELILDDKGHYVKVNTAPKATMEEPAPAKEEAKSDLTCIICGEPSNGKPQCKNCYYETKDFMEVLDKNSSTRKIRDYYYNLKERILIIKSVEETRKQCNKLIAIAMVAETYNDDTSLIDRVYKDVEALMKGKQAPKHNDKYEEERKEKDEKKSKVNTALDGHNVDSDMEVRIDDVLFNACILHSYGASIEEIIEKRKKCDWYIPITNDRGIYIEYWGMKTPKYLEERKEKEELYKKYDIPYIGIEADDPKQDMQTFKSNLIRDITKLAIKRYGFMPRWKI
;
A
#
# COMPACT_ATOMS: atom_id res chain seq x y z
N MET A 1 37.22 -55.07 44.26
CA MET A 1 36.14 -55.48 43.32
C MET A 1 35.22 -54.29 43.19
N ASP A 2 35.31 -53.56 42.08
CA ASP A 2 34.49 -52.36 41.86
C ASP A 2 33.01 -52.76 41.86
N ASN A 3 32.29 -52.30 42.88
CA ASN A 3 30.86 -52.54 43.02
C ASN A 3 30.16 -51.76 41.91
N LYS A 4 29.98 -52.39 40.73
CA LYS A 4 29.28 -51.80 39.60
C LYS A 4 27.88 -51.44 40.07
N LEU A 5 27.60 -50.15 40.15
CA LEU A 5 26.28 -49.62 40.50
C LEU A 5 25.33 -49.93 39.35
N VAL A 6 24.57 -51.02 39.48
CA VAL A 6 23.63 -51.50 38.47
C VAL A 6 22.19 -51.40 38.96
N CYS A 7 21.28 -51.26 38.01
CA CYS A 7 19.86 -51.17 38.24
C CYS A 7 19.31 -52.50 38.77
N PRO A 8 18.60 -52.52 39.91
CA PRO A 8 18.04 -53.75 40.46
C PRO A 8 16.92 -54.36 39.59
N ILE A 9 16.38 -53.62 38.62
CA ILE A 9 15.28 -54.08 37.74
C ILE A 9 15.81 -54.72 36.44
N CYS A 10 16.87 -54.16 35.83
CA CYS A 10 17.38 -54.64 34.53
C CYS A 10 18.89 -54.87 34.46
N GLY A 11 19.65 -54.58 35.51
CA GLY A 11 21.11 -54.75 35.52
C GLY A 11 21.90 -53.70 34.71
N GLU A 12 21.23 -52.75 34.04
CA GLU A 12 21.89 -51.64 33.35
C GLU A 12 22.63 -50.71 34.33
N PRO A 13 23.69 -49.98 33.91
CA PRO A 13 24.39 -49.05 34.78
C PRO A 13 23.43 -47.98 35.35
N THR A 14 23.58 -47.72 36.65
CA THR A 14 22.82 -46.70 37.37
C THR A 14 23.07 -45.34 36.73
N ARG A 15 22.03 -44.50 36.63
CA ARG A 15 22.19 -43.14 36.12
C ARG A 15 23.10 -42.34 37.04
N ILE A 16 24.19 -41.81 36.48
CA ILE A 16 25.12 -40.91 37.15
C ILE A 16 24.85 -39.49 36.68
N TRP A 17 24.68 -38.57 37.61
CA TRP A 17 24.53 -37.14 37.30
C TRP A 17 25.62 -36.36 38.04
N MET A 18 26.45 -35.64 37.29
CA MET A 18 27.63 -34.91 37.81
C MET A 18 28.53 -35.76 38.73
N GLY A 19 28.84 -36.99 38.33
CA GLY A 19 29.72 -37.90 39.08
C GLY A 19 29.04 -38.64 40.25
N ASN A 20 27.82 -38.26 40.64
CA ASN A 20 27.08 -38.94 41.71
C ASN A 20 26.02 -39.89 41.14
N ALA A 21 26.06 -41.15 41.56
CA ALA A 21 25.02 -42.12 41.23
C ALA A 21 23.73 -41.84 42.02
N ARG A 22 22.58 -42.07 41.38
CA ARG A 22 21.29 -41.89 42.05
C ARG A 22 21.13 -42.84 43.24
N LYS A 23 20.50 -42.34 44.32
CA LYS A 23 20.27 -43.06 45.59
C LYS A 23 19.39 -44.30 45.43
N ASP A 24 18.43 -44.25 44.50
CA ASP A 24 17.52 -45.35 44.14
C ASP A 24 18.20 -46.48 43.32
N ARG A 25 19.45 -46.24 42.88
CA ARG A 25 20.24 -47.13 42.02
C ARG A 25 19.56 -47.50 40.70
N LEU A 26 18.60 -46.70 40.22
CA LEU A 26 17.88 -46.99 38.98
C LEU A 26 18.66 -46.50 37.75
N CYS A 27 18.50 -47.21 36.62
CA CYS A 27 18.94 -46.70 35.31
C CYS A 27 18.03 -45.55 34.84
N GLY A 28 18.41 -44.85 33.78
CA GLY A 28 17.64 -43.70 33.28
C GLY A 28 16.17 -44.01 32.99
N LYS A 29 15.90 -45.14 32.33
CA LYS A 29 14.54 -45.56 31.97
C LYS A 29 13.67 -45.81 33.21
N HIS A 30 14.15 -46.63 34.15
CA HIS A 30 13.38 -46.93 35.35
C HIS A 30 13.24 -45.73 36.31
N ALA A 31 14.22 -44.83 36.31
CA ALA A 31 14.11 -43.57 37.02
C ALA A 31 12.99 -42.68 36.46
N ASP A 32 12.81 -42.65 35.14
CA ASP A 32 11.75 -41.89 34.49
C ASP A 32 10.39 -42.57 34.69
N MET A 33 10.33 -43.91 34.66
CA MET A 33 9.11 -44.68 35.01
C MET A 33 8.69 -44.51 36.47
N LEU A 34 9.65 -44.43 37.40
CA LEU A 34 9.39 -44.10 38.82
C LEU A 34 8.83 -42.67 38.94
N LYS A 35 9.39 -41.72 38.18
CA LYS A 35 8.90 -40.33 38.15
C LYS A 35 7.50 -40.20 37.53
N ALA A 36 7.18 -41.06 36.55
CA ALA A 36 5.88 -41.13 35.90
C ALA A 36 4.81 -41.86 36.75
N GLY A 37 5.18 -42.43 37.90
CA GLY A 37 4.26 -43.16 38.77
C GLY A 37 3.90 -44.58 38.29
N GLU A 38 4.60 -45.09 37.28
CA GLU A 38 4.40 -46.43 36.73
C GLU A 38 5.07 -47.53 37.57
N LEU A 39 5.97 -47.15 38.48
CA LEU A 39 6.66 -48.03 39.42
C LEU A 39 6.41 -47.56 40.86
N ILE A 40 6.10 -48.49 41.77
CA ILE A 40 6.10 -48.24 43.22
C ILE A 40 7.04 -49.21 43.91
N LEU A 41 7.56 -48.80 45.06
CA LEU A 41 8.32 -49.68 45.95
C LEU A 41 7.32 -50.41 46.87
N ASP A 42 7.31 -51.74 46.82
CA ASP A 42 6.53 -52.58 47.73
C ASP A 42 7.18 -52.62 49.13
N ASP A 43 6.44 -53.06 50.15
CA ASP A 43 6.86 -53.10 51.56
C ASP A 43 8.11 -53.98 51.80
N LYS A 44 8.45 -54.82 50.82
CA LYS A 44 9.65 -55.68 50.80
C LYS A 44 10.85 -55.06 50.08
N GLY A 45 10.76 -53.80 49.65
CA GLY A 45 11.85 -53.06 49.01
C GLY A 45 12.06 -53.37 47.52
N HIS A 46 11.08 -53.97 46.84
CA HIS A 46 11.14 -54.29 45.41
C HIS A 46 10.28 -53.33 44.58
N TYR A 47 10.73 -53.00 43.37
CA TYR A 47 9.98 -52.14 42.44
C TYR A 47 8.96 -52.96 41.63
N VAL A 48 7.68 -52.62 41.77
CA VAL A 48 6.56 -53.30 41.11
C VAL A 48 5.87 -52.33 40.13
N LYS A 49 5.52 -52.81 38.93
CA LYS A 49 4.79 -52.03 37.91
C LYS A 49 3.30 -51.96 38.24
N VAL A 50 2.71 -50.78 38.18
CA VAL A 50 1.29 -50.56 38.47
C VAL A 50 0.49 -50.54 37.18
N ASN A 51 -0.43 -51.48 37.00
CA ASN A 51 -1.41 -51.46 35.91
C ASN A 51 -2.73 -50.90 36.44
N THR A 52 -2.98 -49.59 36.29
CA THR A 52 -4.33 -49.02 36.46
C THR A 52 -4.63 -47.97 35.38
N ALA A 53 -5.84 -48.05 34.82
CA ALA A 53 -6.37 -47.17 33.78
C ALA A 53 -6.56 -45.71 34.27
N PRO A 54 -6.53 -44.69 33.39
CA PRO A 54 -6.28 -43.32 33.82
C PRO A 54 -7.56 -42.55 34.17
N LYS A 55 -7.56 -41.83 35.29
CA LYS A 55 -8.42 -40.66 35.49
C LYS A 55 -7.84 -39.65 36.49
N ALA A 56 -7.67 -38.41 35.99
CA ALA A 56 -7.80 -37.08 36.63
C ALA A 56 -7.03 -36.79 37.94
N THR A 57 -6.34 -35.68 38.19
CA THR A 57 -6.20 -34.35 37.56
C THR A 57 -5.15 -33.61 38.42
N MET A 58 -4.11 -33.01 37.84
CA MET A 58 -3.52 -31.73 38.24
C MET A 58 -2.82 -31.16 37.00
N GLU A 59 -3.23 -29.95 36.62
CA GLU A 59 -3.02 -29.32 35.33
C GLU A 59 -1.61 -28.71 35.19
N GLU A 60 -0.84 -29.24 34.24
CA GLU A 60 0.10 -28.52 33.37
C GLU A 60 0.17 -29.32 32.03
N PRO A 61 0.50 -28.67 30.91
CA PRO A 61 -0.37 -28.59 29.74
C PRO A 61 -0.38 -29.86 28.87
N ALA A 62 -1.58 -30.19 28.40
CA ALA A 62 -1.85 -31.34 27.56
C ALA A 62 -1.00 -31.36 26.27
N PRO A 63 -0.49 -32.53 25.83
CA PRO A 63 0.08 -32.67 24.49
C PRO A 63 -1.04 -32.46 23.46
N ALA A 64 -0.71 -31.66 22.45
CA ALA A 64 -1.59 -31.23 21.38
C ALA A 64 -2.45 -32.40 20.86
N LYS A 65 -3.76 -32.29 21.09
CA LYS A 65 -4.74 -32.98 20.25
C LYS A 65 -4.49 -32.48 18.83
N GLU A 66 -4.50 -33.39 17.87
CA GLU A 66 -4.67 -33.05 16.46
C GLU A 66 -6.04 -32.39 16.31
N GLU A 67 -6.09 -31.10 16.62
CA GLU A 67 -7.19 -30.23 16.30
C GLU A 67 -7.16 -30.05 14.79
N ALA A 68 -8.33 -30.22 14.16
CA ALA A 68 -8.54 -29.99 12.75
C ALA A 68 -7.72 -28.79 12.30
N LYS A 69 -6.76 -29.00 11.37
CA LYS A 69 -5.95 -27.92 10.80
C LYS A 69 -6.91 -26.88 10.25
N SER A 70 -7.19 -25.85 11.02
CA SER A 70 -7.83 -24.66 10.48
C SER A 70 -6.79 -24.08 9.53
N ASP A 71 -7.10 -24.10 8.24
CA ASP A 71 -6.28 -23.52 7.16
C ASP A 71 -6.28 -21.98 7.24
N LEU A 72 -6.25 -21.42 8.46
CA LEU A 72 -6.20 -20.00 8.68
C LEU A 72 -4.81 -19.50 8.27
N THR A 73 -4.78 -18.47 7.45
CA THR A 73 -3.56 -17.81 7.00
C THR A 73 -3.37 -16.49 7.74
N CYS A 74 -2.11 -16.08 7.90
CA CYS A 74 -1.75 -14.83 8.54
C CYS A 74 -2.32 -13.64 7.75
N ILE A 75 -3.05 -12.75 8.43
CA ILE A 75 -3.67 -11.57 7.79
C ILE A 75 -2.65 -10.57 7.22
N ILE A 76 -1.38 -10.66 7.66
CA ILE A 76 -0.29 -9.75 7.27
C ILE A 76 0.51 -10.31 6.09
N CYS A 77 1.00 -11.55 6.20
CA CYS A 77 1.92 -12.13 5.22
C CYS A 77 1.31 -13.25 4.36
N GLY A 78 0.15 -13.80 4.74
CA GLY A 78 -0.49 -14.92 4.05
C GLY A 78 0.09 -16.30 4.36
N GLU A 79 1.10 -16.40 5.22
CA GLU A 79 1.68 -17.69 5.62
C GLU A 79 0.73 -18.50 6.54
N PRO A 80 0.87 -19.83 6.61
CA PRO A 80 0.09 -20.66 7.53
C PRO A 80 0.24 -20.20 8.98
N SER A 81 -0.88 -20.01 9.67
CA SER A 81 -0.90 -19.38 10.98
C SER A 81 -1.38 -20.31 12.11
N ASN A 82 -1.55 -21.61 11.83
CA ASN A 82 -1.99 -22.62 12.80
C ASN A 82 -3.20 -22.17 13.63
N GLY A 83 -4.19 -21.53 12.98
CA GLY A 83 -5.42 -21.06 13.61
C GLY A 83 -5.34 -19.71 14.34
N LYS A 84 -4.25 -18.94 14.20
CA LYS A 84 -4.10 -17.61 14.81
C LYS A 84 -4.16 -16.47 13.78
N PRO A 85 -4.55 -15.24 14.14
CA PRO A 85 -4.57 -14.12 13.19
C PRO A 85 -3.21 -13.77 12.57
N GLN A 86 -2.11 -14.02 13.29
CA GLN A 86 -0.74 -13.76 12.85
C GLN A 86 0.11 -15.04 12.88
N CYS A 87 1.02 -15.17 11.91
CA CYS A 87 2.09 -16.17 11.97
C CYS A 87 3.09 -15.81 13.07
N LYS A 88 3.95 -16.78 13.44
CA LYS A 88 4.95 -16.62 14.51
C LYS A 88 5.84 -15.38 14.31
N ASN A 89 6.29 -15.13 13.08
CA ASN A 89 7.19 -14.01 12.78
C ASN A 89 6.50 -12.65 12.92
N CYS A 90 5.31 -12.47 12.32
CA CYS A 90 4.57 -11.21 12.44
C CYS A 90 4.12 -10.93 13.88
N TYR A 91 3.83 -11.98 14.66
CA TYR A 91 3.52 -11.84 16.08
C TYR A 91 4.71 -11.32 16.89
N TYR A 92 5.93 -11.85 16.67
CA TYR A 92 7.11 -11.33 17.35
C TYR A 92 7.42 -9.88 16.96
N GLU A 93 7.31 -9.53 15.67
CA GLU A 93 7.49 -8.14 15.25
C GLU A 93 6.45 -7.19 15.90
N THR A 94 5.22 -7.66 16.08
CA THR A 94 4.17 -6.92 16.82
C THR A 94 4.56 -6.72 18.28
N LYS A 95 5.12 -7.76 18.92
CA LYS A 95 5.61 -7.68 20.29
C LYS A 95 6.77 -6.69 20.42
N ASP A 96 7.70 -6.69 19.48
CA ASP A 96 8.82 -5.73 19.48
C ASP A 96 8.30 -4.29 19.39
N PHE A 97 7.27 -4.04 18.56
CA PHE A 97 6.62 -2.73 18.52
C PHE A 97 5.91 -2.38 19.83
N MET A 98 5.26 -3.35 20.49
CA MET A 98 4.60 -3.17 21.79
C MET A 98 5.58 -2.73 22.89
N GLU A 99 6.83 -3.18 22.84
CA GLU A 99 7.86 -2.79 23.80
C GLU A 99 8.32 -1.33 23.65
N VAL A 100 8.29 -0.81 22.41
CA VAL A 100 8.72 0.57 22.09
C VAL A 100 7.62 1.60 22.38
N LEU A 101 6.36 1.18 22.48
CA LEU A 101 5.24 2.08 22.74
C LEU A 101 5.22 2.58 24.19
N ASP A 102 4.84 3.85 24.39
CA ASP A 102 4.63 4.41 25.71
C ASP A 102 3.34 3.85 26.34
N LYS A 103 3.52 2.91 27.28
CA LYS A 103 2.44 2.20 27.97
C LYS A 103 1.65 3.07 28.95
N ASN A 104 2.20 4.22 29.35
CA ASN A 104 1.55 5.15 30.28
C ASN A 104 0.76 6.24 29.56
N SER A 105 0.68 6.18 28.23
CA SER A 105 -0.08 7.15 27.44
C SER A 105 -1.58 7.04 27.72
N SER A 106 -2.26 8.19 27.76
CA SER A 106 -3.72 8.24 27.91
C SER A 106 -4.43 7.53 26.76
N THR A 107 -5.57 6.89 27.03
CA THR A 107 -6.40 6.18 26.03
C THR A 107 -6.68 7.02 24.78
N ARG A 108 -6.94 8.33 24.94
CA ARG A 108 -7.14 9.25 23.80
C ARG A 108 -5.93 9.32 22.87
N LYS A 109 -4.72 9.49 23.42
CA LYS A 109 -3.48 9.56 22.64
C LYS A 109 -3.19 8.26 21.88
N ILE A 110 -3.49 7.12 22.49
CA ILE A 110 -3.31 5.80 21.87
C ILE A 110 -4.27 5.65 20.67
N ARG A 111 -5.53 6.06 20.82
CA ARG A 111 -6.51 6.10 19.72
C ARG A 111 -6.09 7.06 18.61
N ASP A 112 -5.70 8.28 18.96
CA ASP A 112 -5.21 9.26 17.98
C ASP A 112 -4.01 8.70 17.20
N TYR A 113 -3.09 8.03 17.91
CA TYR A 113 -1.94 7.40 17.26
C TYR A 113 -2.35 6.26 16.31
N TYR A 114 -3.31 5.43 16.71
CA TYR A 114 -3.87 4.37 15.89
C TYR A 114 -4.45 4.90 14.58
N TYR A 115 -5.34 5.91 14.64
CA TYR A 115 -5.97 6.46 13.43
C TYR A 115 -4.97 7.19 12.54
N ASN A 116 -4.05 7.97 13.12
CA ASN A 116 -3.00 8.64 12.34
C ASN A 116 -2.09 7.64 11.61
N LEU A 117 -1.75 6.53 12.28
CA LEU A 117 -0.97 5.46 11.66
C LEU A 117 -1.74 4.79 10.53
N LYS A 118 -3.03 4.51 10.73
CA LYS A 118 -3.92 3.93 9.71
C LYS A 118 -3.98 4.80 8.45
N GLU A 119 -4.22 6.10 8.60
CA GLU A 119 -4.25 7.05 7.48
C GLU A 119 -2.91 7.08 6.74
N ARG A 120 -1.79 7.07 7.48
CA ARG A 120 -0.45 7.04 6.89
C ARG A 120 -0.21 5.79 6.03
N ILE A 121 -0.68 4.62 6.47
CA ILE A 121 -0.48 3.35 5.75
C ILE A 121 -1.16 3.35 4.37
N LEU A 122 -2.29 4.06 4.23
CA LEU A 122 -2.97 4.18 2.94
C LEU A 122 -2.04 4.74 1.85
N ILE A 123 -1.14 5.66 2.21
CA ILE A 123 -0.24 6.36 1.30
C ILE A 123 1.04 5.55 1.00
N ILE A 124 1.42 4.60 1.87
CA ILE A 124 2.65 3.81 1.71
C ILE A 124 2.58 2.92 0.46
N LYS A 125 3.56 3.03 -0.44
CA LYS A 125 3.59 2.24 -1.69
C LYS A 125 4.19 0.84 -1.50
N SER A 126 5.17 0.69 -0.61
CA SER A 126 5.86 -0.58 -0.39
C SER A 126 4.97 -1.57 0.37
N VAL A 127 4.85 -2.79 -0.17
CA VAL A 127 4.11 -3.89 0.47
C VAL A 127 4.80 -4.34 1.75
N GLU A 128 6.14 -4.41 1.75
CA GLU A 128 6.90 -4.80 2.93
C GLU A 128 6.74 -3.78 4.06
N GLU A 129 6.85 -2.49 3.74
CA GLU A 129 6.67 -1.42 4.73
C GLU A 129 5.22 -1.39 5.25
N THR A 130 4.25 -1.64 4.38
CA THR A 130 2.84 -1.75 4.80
C THR A 130 2.64 -2.87 5.81
N ARG A 131 3.25 -4.06 5.61
CA ARG A 131 3.18 -5.18 6.57
C ARG A 131 3.72 -4.79 7.94
N LYS A 132 4.89 -4.14 7.99
CA LYS A 132 5.52 -3.67 9.24
C LYS A 132 4.61 -2.69 9.97
N GLN A 133 4.06 -1.71 9.26
CA GLN A 133 3.16 -0.72 9.86
C GLN A 133 1.82 -1.33 10.29
N CYS A 134 1.31 -2.37 9.62
CA CYS A 134 0.15 -3.14 10.06
C CYS A 134 0.45 -3.94 11.36
N ASN A 135 1.63 -4.53 11.50
CA ASN A 135 2.05 -5.14 12.77
C ASN A 135 2.11 -4.09 13.90
N LYS A 136 2.57 -2.88 13.59
CA LYS A 136 2.54 -1.76 14.53
C LYS A 136 1.12 -1.31 14.90
N LEU A 137 0.15 -1.31 13.97
CA LEU A 137 -1.26 -1.05 14.28
C LEU A 137 -1.83 -2.07 15.27
N ILE A 138 -1.53 -3.35 15.08
CA ILE A 138 -1.95 -4.43 15.99
C ILE A 138 -1.30 -4.21 17.36
N ALA A 139 -0.02 -3.85 17.41
CA ALA A 139 0.68 -3.56 18.66
C ALA A 139 -0.01 -2.43 19.46
N ILE A 140 -0.42 -1.34 18.80
CA ILE A 140 -1.13 -0.23 19.44
C ILE A 140 -2.47 -0.72 20.03
N ALA A 141 -3.22 -1.55 19.30
CA ALA A 141 -4.48 -2.09 19.78
C ALA A 141 -4.28 -3.02 21.00
N MET A 142 -3.25 -3.87 20.98
CA MET A 142 -2.92 -4.75 22.10
C MET A 142 -2.46 -3.98 23.34
N VAL A 143 -1.72 -2.87 23.16
CA VAL A 143 -1.35 -1.98 24.28
C VAL A 143 -2.58 -1.34 24.89
N ALA A 144 -3.51 -0.85 24.06
CA ALA A 144 -4.76 -0.25 24.52
C ALA A 144 -5.60 -1.22 25.36
N GLU A 145 -5.68 -2.48 24.92
CA GLU A 145 -6.37 -3.54 25.65
C GLU A 145 -5.66 -3.89 26.97
N THR A 146 -4.34 -4.10 26.92
CA THR A 146 -3.58 -4.65 28.07
C THR A 146 -3.34 -3.62 29.18
N TYR A 147 -3.11 -2.34 28.84
CA TYR A 147 -2.68 -1.32 29.81
C TYR A 147 -3.74 -0.24 30.07
N ASN A 148 -4.72 -0.08 29.17
CA ASN A 148 -5.75 0.95 29.27
C ASN A 148 -7.17 0.38 29.37
N ASP A 149 -7.31 -0.95 29.45
CA ASP A 149 -8.58 -1.69 29.46
C ASP A 149 -9.54 -1.28 28.32
N ASP A 150 -9.01 -0.84 27.17
CA ASP A 150 -9.77 -0.36 26.02
C ASP A 150 -9.82 -1.40 24.89
N THR A 151 -10.91 -2.18 24.85
CA THR A 151 -11.14 -3.22 23.84
C THR A 151 -11.61 -2.66 22.48
N SER A 152 -11.94 -1.37 22.38
CA SER A 152 -12.53 -0.81 21.16
C SER A 152 -11.63 -0.90 19.92
N LEU A 153 -10.29 -0.92 20.12
CA LEU A 153 -9.31 -1.02 19.04
C LEU A 153 -9.05 -2.47 18.62
N ILE A 154 -9.08 -3.43 19.55
CA ILE A 154 -8.79 -4.84 19.24
C ILE A 154 -9.89 -5.47 18.37
N ASP A 155 -11.15 -5.11 18.63
CA ASP A 155 -12.32 -5.60 17.88
C ASP A 155 -12.31 -5.18 16.39
N ARG A 156 -11.61 -4.08 16.07
CA ARG A 156 -11.57 -3.50 14.72
C ARG A 156 -10.24 -3.73 13.99
N VAL A 157 -9.13 -3.88 14.71
CA VAL A 157 -7.80 -3.82 14.10
C VAL A 157 -7.58 -4.89 13.05
N TYR A 158 -8.10 -6.09 13.27
CA TYR A 158 -8.00 -7.18 12.31
C TYR A 158 -8.75 -6.90 11.01
N LYS A 159 -9.95 -6.29 11.09
CA LYS A 159 -10.72 -5.86 9.91
C LYS A 159 -10.02 -4.72 9.16
N ASP A 160 -9.48 -3.76 9.90
CA ASP A 160 -8.75 -2.63 9.33
C ASP A 160 -7.47 -3.10 8.61
N VAL A 161 -6.71 -4.02 9.21
CA VAL A 161 -5.52 -4.62 8.59
C VAL A 161 -5.87 -5.43 7.35
N GLU A 162 -6.93 -6.22 7.39
CA GLU A 162 -7.38 -6.99 6.23
C GLU A 162 -7.75 -6.07 5.06
N ALA A 163 -8.45 -4.96 5.33
CA ALA A 163 -8.78 -3.97 4.32
C ALA A 163 -7.54 -3.29 3.72
N LEU A 164 -6.57 -2.92 4.57
CA LEU A 164 -5.29 -2.34 4.13
C LEU A 164 -4.51 -3.31 3.25
N MET A 165 -4.44 -4.58 3.63
CA MET A 165 -3.72 -5.61 2.86
C MET A 165 -4.43 -5.95 1.55
N LYS A 166 -5.76 -6.04 1.52
CA LYS A 166 -6.54 -6.19 0.28
C LYS A 166 -6.34 -5.01 -0.67
N GLY A 167 -6.25 -3.79 -0.15
CA GLY A 167 -5.94 -2.59 -0.95
C GLY A 167 -4.53 -2.56 -1.55
N LYS A 168 -3.57 -3.32 -1.00
CA LYS A 168 -2.21 -3.45 -1.55
C LYS A 168 -2.03 -4.67 -2.45
N GLN A 169 -2.91 -5.68 -2.35
CA GLN A 169 -2.98 -6.75 -3.35
C GLN A 169 -3.50 -6.12 -4.65
N ALA A 170 -2.65 -6.06 -5.67
CA ALA A 170 -2.92 -5.33 -6.89
C ALA A 170 -4.27 -5.75 -7.52
N PRO A 171 -5.08 -4.82 -8.07
CA PRO A 171 -6.00 -5.20 -9.13
C PRO A 171 -5.17 -5.85 -10.26
N LYS A 172 -5.72 -6.89 -10.92
CA LYS A 172 -5.05 -7.73 -11.93
C LYS A 172 -4.00 -6.95 -12.73
N HIS A 173 -2.74 -7.39 -12.63
CA HIS A 173 -1.63 -6.92 -13.45
C HIS A 173 -2.08 -6.93 -14.91
N ASN A 174 -2.20 -5.75 -15.52
CA ASN A 174 -2.51 -5.61 -16.93
C ASN A 174 -1.21 -5.24 -17.61
N ASP A 175 -0.45 -6.24 -18.05
CA ASP A 175 0.89 -6.08 -18.66
C ASP A 175 0.88 -5.01 -19.77
N LYS A 176 -0.25 -4.94 -20.49
CA LYS A 176 -0.51 -3.96 -21.55
C LYS A 176 -0.43 -2.51 -21.07
N TYR A 177 -0.86 -2.24 -19.83
CA TYR A 177 -0.89 -0.90 -19.25
C TYR A 177 0.48 -0.47 -18.69
N GLU A 178 1.31 -1.42 -18.22
CA GLU A 178 2.68 -1.14 -17.80
C GLU A 178 3.63 -0.97 -18.98
N GLU A 179 3.47 -1.77 -20.04
CA GLU A 179 4.21 -1.58 -21.28
C GLU A 179 3.89 -0.22 -21.91
N GLU A 180 2.61 0.15 -22.04
CA GLU A 180 2.20 1.48 -22.51
C GLU A 180 2.75 2.63 -21.64
N ARG A 181 2.91 2.40 -20.33
CA ARG A 181 3.47 3.40 -19.40
C ARG A 181 4.98 3.51 -19.50
N LYS A 182 5.71 2.39 -19.62
CA LYS A 182 7.16 2.38 -19.84
C LYS A 182 7.51 2.98 -21.20
N GLU A 183 6.73 2.71 -22.23
CA GLU A 183 6.87 3.37 -23.54
C GLU A 183 6.66 4.89 -23.45
N LYS A 184 5.74 5.37 -22.61
CA LYS A 184 5.52 6.80 -22.35
C LYS A 184 6.64 7.42 -21.51
N ASP A 185 7.16 6.71 -20.51
CA ASP A 185 8.23 7.21 -19.64
C ASP A 185 9.63 7.16 -20.33
N GLU A 186 9.86 6.26 -21.29
CA GLU A 186 11.05 6.27 -22.16
C GLU A 186 10.98 7.35 -23.26
N LYS A 187 9.78 7.66 -23.78
CA LYS A 187 9.54 8.80 -24.69
C LYS A 187 9.73 10.17 -24.02
N LYS A 188 9.74 10.24 -22.68
CA LYS A 188 10.01 11.43 -21.86
C LYS A 188 11.47 11.91 -21.89
N SER A 189 12.34 11.25 -22.65
CA SER A 189 13.77 11.58 -22.75
C SER A 189 14.07 12.97 -23.37
N LYS A 190 13.06 13.70 -23.85
CA LYS A 190 13.11 15.15 -24.07
C LYS A 190 11.86 15.79 -23.50
N VAL A 191 11.96 16.35 -22.30
CA VAL A 191 10.94 17.26 -21.79
C VAL A 191 11.10 18.57 -22.55
N ASN A 192 10.11 18.93 -23.37
CA ASN A 192 10.06 20.24 -24.00
C ASN A 192 9.43 21.20 -22.97
N THR A 193 10.23 22.13 -22.43
CA THR A 193 9.78 23.07 -21.41
C THR A 193 9.70 24.48 -22.02
N ALA A 194 8.53 25.12 -21.94
CA ALA A 194 8.30 26.49 -22.37
C ALA A 194 8.88 27.52 -21.40
N LEU A 195 8.97 28.78 -21.82
CA LEU A 195 9.58 29.88 -21.04
C LEU A 195 8.87 30.13 -19.70
N ASP A 196 7.58 29.84 -19.61
CA ASP A 196 6.78 30.00 -18.39
C ASP A 196 6.85 28.77 -17.45
N GLY A 197 7.51 27.70 -17.89
CA GLY A 197 7.67 26.45 -17.16
C GLY A 197 6.69 25.33 -17.53
N HIS A 198 5.77 25.52 -18.49
CA HIS A 198 4.94 24.43 -18.97
C HIS A 198 5.77 23.32 -19.64
N ASN A 199 5.43 22.06 -19.37
CA ASN A 199 6.01 20.90 -20.05
C ASN A 199 5.04 20.41 -21.12
N VAL A 200 5.45 20.50 -22.39
CA VAL A 200 4.63 20.24 -23.56
C VAL A 200 5.14 19.07 -24.40
N ASP A 201 4.32 18.56 -25.30
CA ASP A 201 4.58 17.32 -26.03
C ASP A 201 5.41 17.54 -27.32
N SER A 202 5.48 18.77 -27.85
CA SER A 202 6.25 19.07 -29.06
C SER A 202 6.99 20.42 -29.07
N ASP A 203 8.05 20.54 -29.90
CA ASP A 203 8.78 21.81 -30.13
C ASP A 203 7.87 22.92 -30.67
N MET A 204 6.84 22.57 -31.44
CA MET A 204 5.89 23.56 -31.96
C MET A 204 4.95 24.06 -30.86
N GLU A 205 4.54 23.19 -29.94
CA GLU A 205 3.77 23.62 -28.76
C GLU A 205 4.58 24.57 -27.88
N VAL A 206 5.89 24.33 -27.69
CA VAL A 206 6.77 25.28 -26.98
C VAL A 206 6.69 26.65 -27.62
N ARG A 207 6.79 26.72 -28.95
CA ARG A 207 6.75 28.01 -29.67
C ARG A 207 5.39 28.71 -29.55
N ILE A 208 4.28 27.96 -29.55
CA ILE A 208 2.94 28.52 -29.37
C ILE A 208 2.79 29.05 -27.94
N ASP A 209 3.19 28.25 -26.96
CA ASP A 209 3.15 28.59 -25.54
C ASP A 209 3.98 29.85 -25.25
N ASP A 210 5.23 29.89 -25.75
CA ASP A 210 6.11 31.05 -25.67
C ASP A 210 5.51 32.29 -26.34
N VAL A 211 4.73 32.13 -27.43
CA VAL A 211 4.02 33.26 -28.05
C VAL A 211 2.96 33.83 -27.12
N LEU A 212 2.18 32.98 -26.45
CA LEU A 212 1.18 33.40 -25.47
C LEU A 212 1.84 34.07 -24.27
N PHE A 213 2.88 33.44 -23.72
CA PHE A 213 3.64 33.97 -22.59
C PHE A 213 4.29 35.33 -22.90
N ASN A 214 5.01 35.44 -24.02
CA ASN A 214 5.65 36.71 -24.43
C ASN A 214 4.64 37.80 -24.79
N ALA A 215 3.40 37.44 -25.11
CA ALA A 215 2.30 38.38 -25.31
C ALA A 215 1.61 38.79 -24.00
N CYS A 216 2.09 38.29 -22.85
CA CYS A 216 1.47 38.47 -21.54
C CYS A 216 0.01 37.99 -21.52
N ILE A 217 -0.30 36.92 -22.27
CA ILE A 217 -1.63 36.30 -22.27
C ILE A 217 -1.61 35.20 -21.21
N LEU A 218 -2.43 35.37 -20.17
CA LEU A 218 -2.63 34.32 -19.16
C LEU A 218 -3.26 33.11 -19.83
N HIS A 219 -2.65 31.94 -19.64
CA HIS A 219 -3.15 30.70 -20.22
C HIS A 219 -2.80 29.50 -19.33
N SER A 220 -3.49 28.38 -19.57
CA SER A 220 -3.24 27.09 -18.93
C SER A 220 -3.02 26.03 -20.01
N TYR A 221 -1.90 25.31 -19.92
CA TYR A 221 -1.65 24.14 -20.77
C TYR A 221 -2.41 22.90 -20.29
N GLY A 222 -2.99 22.11 -21.21
CA GLY A 222 -3.65 20.83 -20.93
C GLY A 222 -4.96 20.93 -20.11
N ALA A 223 -5.66 22.06 -20.22
CA ALA A 223 -6.87 22.35 -19.44
C ALA A 223 -8.06 21.44 -19.83
N SER A 224 -8.96 21.19 -18.88
CA SER A 224 -10.19 20.44 -19.15
C SER A 224 -11.27 21.37 -19.71
N ILE A 225 -12.06 20.86 -20.65
CA ILE A 225 -13.18 21.59 -21.24
C ILE A 225 -14.42 21.30 -20.39
N GLU A 226 -14.81 22.26 -19.55
CA GLU A 226 -15.84 22.06 -18.52
C GLU A 226 -17.26 22.06 -19.12
N GLU A 227 -17.46 22.72 -20.26
CA GLU A 227 -18.74 22.84 -20.95
C GLU A 227 -19.20 21.50 -21.56
N ILE A 228 -18.28 20.55 -21.77
CA ILE A 228 -18.59 19.23 -22.32
C ILE A 228 -18.92 18.26 -21.18
N ILE A 229 -20.22 18.06 -20.93
CA ILE A 229 -20.74 17.24 -19.82
C ILE A 229 -20.64 15.73 -20.12
N GLU A 230 -20.79 15.34 -21.39
CA GLU A 230 -20.88 13.92 -21.81
C GLU A 230 -19.56 13.16 -21.67
N LYS A 231 -18.43 13.82 -21.92
CA LYS A 231 -17.10 13.21 -21.91
C LYS A 231 -16.07 14.24 -21.45
N ARG A 232 -15.22 13.89 -20.48
CA ARG A 232 -14.07 14.72 -20.15
C ARG A 232 -13.12 14.77 -21.35
N LYS A 233 -13.00 15.95 -21.93
CA LYS A 233 -12.03 16.27 -22.98
C LYS A 233 -11.09 17.36 -22.48
N LYS A 234 -9.86 17.33 -22.98
CA LYS A 234 -8.83 18.34 -22.70
C LYS A 234 -8.50 19.12 -23.96
N CYS A 235 -8.19 20.39 -23.82
CA CYS A 235 -7.61 21.22 -24.86
C CYS A 235 -6.10 21.38 -24.65
N ASP A 236 -5.41 21.89 -25.66
CA ASP A 236 -3.97 22.17 -25.55
C ASP A 236 -3.72 23.44 -24.72
N TRP A 237 -4.44 24.53 -24.98
CA TRP A 237 -4.42 25.73 -24.11
C TRP A 237 -5.80 26.29 -23.82
N TYR A 238 -5.96 26.86 -22.64
CA TYR A 238 -7.14 27.64 -22.24
C TYR A 238 -6.74 29.04 -21.80
N ILE A 239 -7.40 30.05 -22.37
CA ILE A 239 -7.23 31.47 -22.04
C ILE A 239 -8.48 31.94 -21.28
N PRO A 240 -8.42 32.15 -19.95
CA PRO A 240 -9.55 32.66 -19.20
C PRO A 240 -9.84 34.11 -19.59
N ILE A 241 -11.03 34.41 -20.11
CA ILE A 241 -11.42 35.81 -20.45
C ILE A 241 -12.23 36.45 -19.32
N THR A 242 -13.08 35.64 -18.70
CA THR A 242 -13.91 35.97 -17.54
C THR A 242 -13.64 34.94 -16.43
N ASN A 243 -14.32 35.06 -15.29
CA ASN A 243 -14.09 34.15 -14.16
C ASN A 243 -14.45 32.68 -14.46
N ASP A 244 -15.45 32.46 -15.32
CA ASP A 244 -16.01 31.12 -15.63
C ASP A 244 -15.91 30.74 -17.11
N ARG A 245 -15.46 31.64 -18.00
CA ARG A 245 -15.42 31.38 -19.46
C ARG A 245 -14.18 31.95 -20.11
N GLY A 246 -13.74 31.29 -21.18
CA GLY A 246 -12.52 31.64 -21.88
C GLY A 246 -12.51 31.17 -23.31
N ILE A 247 -11.32 31.19 -23.91
CA ILE A 247 -11.08 30.72 -25.27
C ILE A 247 -10.19 29.49 -25.20
N TYR A 248 -10.53 28.48 -25.98
CA TYR A 248 -9.75 27.26 -26.12
C TYR A 248 -8.83 27.35 -27.35
N ILE A 249 -7.63 26.79 -27.27
CA ILE A 249 -6.70 26.69 -28.39
C ILE A 249 -6.30 25.22 -28.55
N GLU A 250 -6.26 24.77 -29.81
CA GLU A 250 -5.85 23.43 -30.22
C GLU A 250 -4.76 23.53 -31.29
N TYR A 251 -3.78 22.65 -31.22
CA TYR A 251 -2.75 22.49 -32.24
C TYR A 251 -2.89 21.14 -32.96
N TRP A 252 -3.25 21.21 -34.24
CA TRP A 252 -3.44 20.06 -35.12
C TRP A 252 -2.12 19.62 -35.76
N GLY A 253 -1.19 19.12 -34.95
CA GLY A 253 0.16 18.73 -35.36
C GLY A 253 0.29 17.38 -36.08
N MET A 254 -0.72 16.51 -35.97
CA MET A 254 -0.68 15.14 -36.49
C MET A 254 -1.67 14.92 -37.64
N LYS A 255 -1.33 14.00 -38.57
CA LYS A 255 -2.16 13.66 -39.75
C LYS A 255 -2.57 12.19 -39.79
N THR A 256 -2.47 11.45 -38.69
CA THR A 256 -2.84 10.02 -38.64
C THR A 256 -4.36 9.83 -38.72
N PRO A 257 -4.88 8.76 -39.34
CA PRO A 257 -6.32 8.57 -39.52
C PRO A 257 -7.13 8.59 -38.22
N LYS A 258 -6.64 7.90 -37.17
CA LYS A 258 -7.26 7.90 -35.84
C LYS A 258 -7.31 9.31 -35.23
N TYR A 259 -6.25 10.10 -35.37
CA TYR A 259 -6.20 11.46 -34.87
C TYR A 259 -7.19 12.38 -35.60
N LEU A 260 -7.36 12.18 -36.92
CA LEU A 260 -8.34 12.94 -37.70
C LEU A 260 -9.78 12.63 -37.28
N GLU A 261 -10.09 11.38 -36.89
CA GLU A 261 -11.39 11.03 -36.31
C GLU A 261 -11.61 11.69 -34.96
N GLU A 262 -10.62 11.65 -34.07
CA GLU A 262 -10.68 12.30 -32.75
C GLU A 262 -10.79 13.83 -32.87
N ARG A 263 -10.10 14.44 -33.83
CA ARG A 263 -10.21 15.86 -34.17
C ARG A 263 -11.64 16.20 -34.59
N LYS A 264 -12.22 15.44 -35.53
CA LYS A 264 -13.60 15.68 -35.99
C LYS A 264 -14.61 15.58 -34.84
N GLU A 265 -14.49 14.56 -33.99
CA GLU A 265 -15.34 14.42 -32.79
C GLU A 265 -15.22 15.68 -31.91
N LYS A 266 -14.01 16.21 -31.71
CA LYS A 266 -13.76 17.40 -30.90
C LYS A 266 -14.34 18.68 -31.52
N GLU A 267 -14.17 18.87 -32.83
CA GLU A 267 -14.74 20.01 -33.56
C GLU A 267 -16.27 19.98 -33.53
N GLU A 268 -16.88 18.79 -33.65
CA GLU A 268 -18.33 18.59 -33.50
C GLU A 268 -18.80 18.95 -32.09
N LEU A 269 -18.05 18.57 -31.05
CA LEU A 269 -18.36 18.95 -29.67
C LEU A 269 -18.26 20.47 -29.47
N TYR A 270 -17.20 21.10 -29.97
CA TYR A 270 -17.06 22.56 -29.90
C TYR A 270 -18.24 23.27 -30.56
N LYS A 271 -18.71 22.78 -31.71
CA LYS A 271 -19.89 23.31 -32.38
C LYS A 271 -21.18 23.04 -31.61
N LYS A 272 -21.35 21.83 -31.07
CA LYS A 272 -22.56 21.40 -30.33
C LYS A 272 -22.78 22.24 -29.08
N TYR A 273 -21.72 22.56 -28.35
CA TYR A 273 -21.77 23.32 -27.10
C TYR A 273 -21.48 24.83 -27.28
N ASP A 274 -21.35 25.31 -28.53
CA ASP A 274 -20.98 26.69 -28.89
C ASP A 274 -19.73 27.22 -28.15
N ILE A 275 -18.74 26.35 -28.01
CA ILE A 275 -17.49 26.66 -27.30
C ILE A 275 -16.57 27.46 -28.23
N PRO A 276 -16.06 28.63 -27.80
CA PRO A 276 -15.15 29.42 -28.60
C PRO A 276 -13.74 28.81 -28.57
N TYR A 277 -13.29 28.32 -29.73
CA TYR A 277 -11.94 27.77 -29.88
C TYR A 277 -11.21 28.33 -31.11
N ILE A 278 -9.89 28.19 -31.11
CA ILE A 278 -8.98 28.47 -32.23
C ILE A 278 -8.20 27.20 -32.53
N GLY A 279 -8.26 26.71 -33.77
CA GLY A 279 -7.44 25.60 -34.24
C GLY A 279 -6.22 26.12 -35.01
N ILE A 280 -5.03 25.66 -34.65
CA ILE A 280 -3.77 25.97 -35.33
C ILE A 280 -3.34 24.72 -36.10
N GLU A 281 -3.14 24.84 -37.41
CA GLU A 281 -2.69 23.73 -38.23
C GLU A 281 -1.16 23.60 -38.18
N ALA A 282 -0.64 22.38 -38.38
CA ALA A 282 0.80 22.14 -38.52
C ALA A 282 1.48 22.97 -39.63
N ASP A 283 0.71 23.44 -40.61
CA ASP A 283 1.19 24.19 -41.76
C ASP A 283 1.19 25.72 -41.53
N ASP A 284 0.48 26.23 -40.51
CA ASP A 284 0.37 27.67 -40.22
C ASP A 284 1.70 28.36 -39.81
N PRO A 285 2.62 27.72 -39.06
CA PRO A 285 3.85 28.37 -38.59
C PRO A 285 4.98 28.45 -39.64
N LYS A 286 4.77 27.99 -40.88
CA LYS A 286 5.86 27.62 -41.81
C LYS A 286 6.58 28.77 -42.52
N GLN A 287 6.01 29.97 -42.61
CA GLN A 287 6.61 31.05 -43.41
C GLN A 287 7.41 32.06 -42.57
N ASP A 288 6.89 32.45 -41.40
CA ASP A 288 7.54 33.39 -40.48
C ASP A 288 6.86 33.35 -39.10
N MET A 289 7.65 33.10 -38.05
CA MET A 289 7.17 33.04 -36.66
C MET A 289 6.62 34.39 -36.19
N GLN A 290 7.15 35.50 -36.70
CA GLN A 290 6.70 36.84 -36.31
C GLN A 290 5.32 37.15 -36.91
N THR A 291 5.10 36.78 -38.16
CA THR A 291 3.79 36.84 -38.82
C THR A 291 2.78 35.91 -38.13
N PHE A 292 3.17 34.68 -37.81
CA PHE A 292 2.34 33.73 -37.05
C PHE A 292 1.91 34.31 -35.69
N LYS A 293 2.86 34.81 -34.90
CA LYS A 293 2.59 35.48 -33.61
C LYS A 293 1.55 36.59 -33.76
N SER A 294 1.75 37.45 -34.75
CA SER A 294 0.86 38.60 -34.99
C SER A 294 -0.56 38.16 -35.37
N ASN A 295 -0.68 37.11 -36.19
CA ASN A 295 -1.97 36.55 -36.59
C ASN A 295 -2.67 35.86 -35.40
N LEU A 296 -1.97 35.02 -34.64
CA LEU A 296 -2.52 34.32 -33.48
C LEU A 296 -3.07 35.31 -32.43
N ILE A 297 -2.29 36.32 -32.05
CA ILE A 297 -2.73 37.35 -31.09
C ILE A 297 -3.95 38.10 -31.62
N ARG A 298 -3.96 38.44 -32.92
CA ARG A 298 -5.09 39.12 -33.56
C ARG A 298 -6.35 38.26 -33.53
N ASP A 299 -6.22 36.96 -33.79
CA ASP A 299 -7.37 36.05 -33.87
C ASP A 299 -7.94 35.75 -32.47
N ILE A 300 -7.08 35.57 -31.46
CA ILE A 300 -7.47 35.53 -30.04
C ILE A 300 -8.23 36.79 -29.67
N THR A 301 -7.67 37.97 -29.97
CA THR A 301 -8.28 39.26 -29.63
C THR A 301 -9.63 39.45 -30.32
N LYS A 302 -9.73 39.14 -31.61
CA LYS A 302 -10.99 39.21 -32.37
C LYS A 302 -12.05 38.29 -31.79
N LEU A 303 -11.68 37.04 -31.45
CA LEU A 303 -12.60 36.07 -30.88
C LEU A 303 -13.05 36.50 -29.48
N ALA A 304 -12.14 37.02 -28.66
CA ALA A 304 -12.45 37.53 -27.33
C ALA A 304 -13.43 38.71 -27.40
N ILE A 305 -13.16 39.70 -28.24
CA ILE A 305 -14.06 40.85 -28.43
C ILE A 305 -15.40 40.39 -29.00
N LYS A 306 -15.42 39.47 -29.96
CA LYS A 306 -16.66 38.97 -30.57
C LYS A 306 -17.55 38.22 -29.57
N ARG A 307 -16.96 37.41 -28.69
CA ARG A 307 -17.69 36.52 -27.78
C ARG A 307 -17.98 37.15 -26.42
N TYR A 308 -17.06 37.99 -25.92
CA TYR A 308 -17.07 38.53 -24.57
C TYR A 308 -17.09 40.05 -24.51
N GLY A 309 -16.94 40.74 -25.65
CA GLY A 309 -16.97 42.20 -25.74
C GLY A 309 -15.64 42.90 -25.39
N PHE A 310 -14.65 42.17 -24.87
CA PHE A 310 -13.34 42.71 -24.54
C PHE A 310 -12.24 41.63 -24.58
N MET A 311 -10.98 42.08 -24.53
CA MET A 311 -9.81 41.24 -24.31
C MET A 311 -9.13 41.71 -23.02
N PRO A 312 -8.89 40.84 -22.03
CA PRO A 312 -8.22 41.24 -20.81
C PRO A 312 -6.80 41.74 -21.09
N ARG A 313 -6.32 42.66 -20.25
CA ARG A 313 -4.92 43.08 -20.23
C ARG A 313 -4.32 42.62 -18.92
N TRP A 314 -3.63 41.49 -18.95
CA TRP A 314 -2.81 41.06 -17.83
C TRP A 314 -1.55 41.91 -17.82
N LYS A 315 -1.50 42.86 -16.87
CA LYS A 315 -0.26 43.59 -16.60
C LYS A 315 0.62 42.71 -15.73
N ILE A 316 1.89 42.63 -16.08
CA ILE A 316 2.94 42.08 -15.19
C ILE A 316 3.21 43.09 -14.08
#